data_AF-A0A2N5XHS8-F1
#
_entry.id   AF-A0A2N5XHS8-F1
#
_cell.length_a   1.000
_cell.length_b   1.000
_cell.length_c   1.000
_cell.angle_alpha   90.00
_cell.angle_beta   90.00
_cell.angle_gamma   90.00
#
_symmetry.space_group_name_H-M   'P 1'
#
loop_
_entity.id
_entity.type
_entity.pdbx_description
1 polymer ?
#
loop_
_entity_poly.entity_id
_entity_poly.type
_entity_poly.pdbx_seq_one_letter_code
_entity_poly.pdbx_strand_id
1 'polypeptide(L)'
;MKDYRSVADAVAEDIRAGRLRAGDRLPPQRDFARQHGIANSTAIRVYRELARRGLTVGEVGRGTFVRAASGATAPVPALSEPADGRVDLELNHPVAPGQAGLLAAGLGGLLRPDAL
;
A
#
# COMPACT_ATOMS: atom_id res chain seq x y z
N MET A 1 -25.23 13.90 12.75
CA MET A 1 -23.80 13.56 12.89
C MET A 1 -23.35 12.90 11.59
N LYS A 2 -22.36 13.45 10.87
CA LYS A 2 -21.81 12.77 9.67
C LYS A 2 -21.07 11.51 10.15
N ASP A 3 -21.46 10.34 9.65
CA ASP A 3 -20.76 9.09 9.93
C ASP A 3 -19.33 9.19 9.38
N TYR A 4 -18.34 8.73 10.15
CA TYR A 4 -16.94 8.71 9.71
C TYR A 4 -16.76 7.92 8.41
N ARG A 5 -17.63 6.92 8.16
CA ARG A 5 -17.64 6.15 6.91
C ARG A 5 -17.92 7.04 5.71
N SER A 6 -18.94 7.89 5.78
CA SER A 6 -19.27 8.82 4.68
C SER A 6 -18.11 9.75 4.32
N VAL A 7 -17.34 10.20 5.32
CA VAL A 7 -16.16 11.04 5.10
C VAL A 7 -15.02 10.23 4.49
N ALA A 8 -14.81 8.99 4.95
CA ALA A 8 -13.83 8.09 4.36
C ALA A 8 -14.19 7.71 2.91
N ASP A 9 -15.47 7.55 2.60
CA ASP A 9 -15.97 7.26 1.25
C ASP A 9 -15.70 8.44 0.32
N ALA A 10 -15.93 9.68 0.77
CA ALA A 10 -15.61 10.87 -0.01
C ALA A 10 -14.10 10.98 -0.33
N VAL A 11 -13.23 10.73 0.67
CA VAL A 11 -11.78 10.74 0.43
C VAL A 11 -11.37 9.59 -0.51
N ALA A 12 -11.99 8.41 -0.39
CA ALA A 12 -11.75 7.30 -1.31
C ALA A 12 -12.17 7.64 -2.75
N GLU A 13 -13.25 8.40 -2.93
CA GLU A 13 -13.69 8.92 -4.22
C GLU A 13 -12.66 9.89 -4.81
N ASP A 14 -12.11 10.80 -4.00
CA ASP A 14 -11.07 11.74 -4.43
C ASP A 14 -9.81 11.01 -4.90
N ILE A 15 -9.40 9.94 -4.22
CA ILE A 15 -8.28 9.10 -4.62
C ILE A 15 -8.58 8.40 -5.95
N ARG A 16 -9.77 7.81 -6.10
CA ARG A 16 -10.16 7.08 -7.32
C ARG A 16 -10.33 7.99 -8.53
N ALA A 17 -10.81 9.21 -8.30
CA ALA A 17 -10.92 10.26 -9.31
C ALA A 17 -9.56 10.93 -9.64
N GLY A 18 -8.46 10.55 -8.96
CA GLY A 18 -7.12 11.09 -9.19
C GLY A 18 -6.92 12.53 -8.69
N ARG A 19 -7.85 13.06 -7.88
CA ARG A 19 -7.68 14.35 -7.18
C ARG A 19 -6.63 14.25 -6.08
N LEU A 20 -6.58 13.08 -5.43
CA LEU A 20 -5.50 12.69 -4.54
C LEU A 20 -4.70 11.57 -5.21
N ARG A 21 -3.44 11.83 -5.51
CA ARG A 21 -2.56 10.92 -6.22
C ARG A 21 -1.77 10.04 -5.27
N ALA A 22 -1.29 8.92 -5.79
CA ALA A 22 -0.32 8.08 -5.11
C ALA A 22 0.88 8.90 -4.61
N GLY A 23 1.23 8.75 -3.33
CA GLY A 23 2.31 9.50 -2.70
C GLY A 23 1.91 10.88 -2.16
N ASP A 24 0.69 11.36 -2.42
CA ASP A 24 0.22 12.61 -1.85
C ASP A 24 0.12 12.49 -0.32
N ARG A 25 0.57 13.53 0.38
CA ARG A 25 0.49 13.61 1.82
C ARG A 25 -0.88 14.12 2.25
N LEU A 26 -1.58 13.33 3.06
CA LEU A 26 -2.80 13.76 3.72
C LEU A 26 -2.48 14.77 4.84
N PRO A 27 -3.39 15.73 5.11
CA PRO A 27 -3.23 16.66 6.22
C PRO A 27 -3.04 15.94 7.57
N PRO A 28 -2.45 16.58 8.58
CA PRO A 28 -2.53 16.10 9.95
C PRO A 28 -3.99 15.92 10.41
N GLN A 29 -4.28 14.90 11.19
CA GLN A 29 -5.67 14.57 11.61
C GLN A 29 -6.40 15.75 12.27
N ARG A 30 -5.70 16.58 13.04
CA ARG A 30 -6.26 17.80 13.65
C ARG A 30 -6.65 18.85 12.61
N ASP A 31 -5.85 19.01 11.57
CA ASP A 31 -6.13 19.97 10.51
C ASP A 31 -7.24 19.47 9.59
N PHE A 32 -7.24 18.17 9.28
CA PHE A 32 -8.35 17.51 8.59
C PHE A 32 -9.67 17.68 9.36
N ALA A 33 -9.65 17.48 10.68
CA ALA A 33 -10.81 17.68 11.53
C ALA A 33 -11.36 19.11 11.43
N ARG A 34 -10.47 20.11 11.47
CA ARG A 34 -10.81 21.52 11.33
C ARG A 34 -11.38 21.85 9.95
N GLN A 35 -10.75 21.36 8.88
CA GLN A 35 -11.20 21.58 7.49
C GLN A 35 -12.59 20.97 7.22
N HIS A 36 -12.88 19.81 7.79
CA HIS A 36 -14.15 19.10 7.60
C HIS A 36 -15.21 19.41 8.65
N GLY A 37 -14.90 20.22 9.67
CA GLY A 37 -15.82 20.56 10.76
C GLY A 37 -16.26 19.36 11.60
N ILE A 38 -15.35 18.40 11.83
CA ILE A 38 -15.62 17.17 12.58
C ILE A 38 -14.76 17.09 13.85
N ALA A 39 -15.19 16.28 14.82
CA ALA A 39 -14.38 16.00 15.99
C ALA A 39 -13.06 15.29 15.61
N ASN A 40 -11.98 15.57 16.34
CA ASN A 40 -10.67 14.94 16.11
C ASN A 40 -10.72 13.40 16.27
N SER A 41 -11.54 12.91 17.21
CA SER A 41 -11.81 11.47 17.37
C SER A 41 -12.44 10.86 16.12
N THR A 42 -13.31 11.58 15.43
CA THR A 42 -13.89 11.16 14.15
C THR A 42 -12.84 11.17 13.03
N ALA A 43 -11.98 12.18 12.95
CA ALA A 43 -10.89 12.22 11.98
C ALA A 43 -9.91 11.03 12.15
N ILE A 44 -9.57 10.67 13.40
CA ILE A 44 -8.78 9.46 13.69
C ILE A 44 -9.47 8.21 13.12
N ARG A 45 -10.79 8.09 13.28
CA ARG A 45 -11.57 6.96 12.74
C ARG A 45 -11.58 6.95 11.21
N VAL A 46 -11.69 8.10 10.56
CA VAL A 46 -11.57 8.23 9.09
C VAL A 46 -10.21 7.72 8.62
N TYR A 47 -9.12 8.16 9.24
CA TYR A 47 -7.77 7.76 8.83
C TYR A 47 -7.52 6.27 9.05
N ARG A 48 -8.02 5.71 10.16
CA ARG A 48 -7.98 4.27 10.41
C ARG A 48 -8.77 3.49 9.36
N GLU A 49 -9.94 3.99 8.97
CA GLU A 49 -10.77 3.35 7.95
C GLU A 49 -10.11 3.39 6.57
N LEU A 50 -9.50 4.52 6.17
CA LEU A 50 -8.72 4.63 4.93
C LEU A 50 -7.52 3.68 4.92
N ALA A 51 -6.79 3.57 6.03
CA ALA A 51 -5.68 2.64 6.17
C ALA A 51 -6.16 1.18 6.11
N ARG A 52 -7.27 0.85 6.77
CA ARG A 52 -7.90 -0.48 6.74
C ARG A 52 -8.29 -0.89 5.31
N ARG A 53 -8.73 0.07 4.49
CA ARG A 53 -9.05 -0.13 3.06
C ARG A 53 -7.82 -0.19 2.16
N GLY A 54 -6.61 -0.03 2.71
CA GLY A 54 -5.36 0.00 1.95
C GLY A 54 -5.15 1.26 1.12
N LEU A 55 -5.98 2.31 1.31
CA LEU A 55 -5.89 3.54 0.51
C LEU A 55 -4.79 4.48 1.00
N THR A 56 -4.35 4.32 2.25
CA THR A 56 -3.33 5.17 2.87
C THR A 56 -2.33 4.36 3.67
N VAL A 57 -1.16 4.95 3.89
CA VAL A 57 -0.10 4.42 4.75
C VAL A 57 0.37 5.50 5.71
N GLY A 58 0.52 5.14 6.99
CA GLY A 58 1.13 5.99 7.99
C GLY A 58 2.62 5.72 8.06
N GLU A 59 3.43 6.77 7.96
CA GLU A 59 4.87 6.72 8.16
C GLU A 59 5.25 7.55 9.40
N VAL A 60 5.90 6.89 10.37
CA VAL A 60 6.29 7.51 11.64
C VAL A 60 7.18 8.74 11.38
N GLY A 61 6.82 9.89 11.96
CA GLY A 61 7.54 11.15 11.79
C GLY A 61 7.31 11.87 10.46
N ARG A 62 6.81 11.19 9.42
CA ARG A 62 6.60 11.78 8.08
C ARG A 62 5.15 12.13 7.78
N GLY A 63 4.19 11.38 8.34
CA GLY A 63 2.75 11.67 8.22
C GLY A 63 1.97 10.51 7.59
N THR A 64 0.85 10.82 6.95
CA THR A 64 0.01 9.84 6.26
C THR A 64 0.02 10.15 4.77
N PHE A 65 0.24 9.13 3.95
CA PHE A 65 0.35 9.26 2.50
C PHE A 65 -0.69 8.39 1.82
N VAL A 66 -1.20 8.84 0.67
CA VAL A 66 -2.06 8.05 -0.21
C VAL A 66 -1.22 6.93 -0.81
N ARG A 67 -1.67 5.69 -0.65
CA ARG A 67 -0.97 4.54 -1.19
C ARG A 67 -1.06 4.60 -2.71
N ALA A 68 0.03 4.26 -3.40
CA ALA A 68 -0.10 3.88 -4.80
C ALA A 68 -1.12 2.75 -4.90
N ALA A 69 -2.13 2.90 -5.75
CA ALA A 69 -2.95 1.77 -6.13
C ALA A 69 -1.96 0.75 -6.70
N SER A 70 -1.58 -0.24 -5.89
CA SER A 70 -1.01 -1.48 -6.38
C SER A 70 -2.18 -2.07 -7.13
N GLY A 71 -2.30 -1.72 -8.42
CA GLY A 71 -3.52 -1.89 -9.18
C GLY A 71 -3.91 -3.34 -9.10
N ALA A 72 -4.89 -3.65 -8.27
CA ALA A 72 -5.38 -4.99 -7.97
C ALA A 72 -4.40 -6.11 -8.32
N THR A 73 -3.17 -6.07 -7.80
CA THR A 73 -2.45 -7.31 -7.63
C THR A 73 -3.12 -7.90 -6.40
N ALA A 74 -4.23 -8.62 -6.64
CA ALA A 74 -4.43 -9.91 -5.99
C ALA A 74 -3.07 -10.62 -5.94
N PRO A 75 -2.84 -11.65 -5.13
CA PRO A 75 -1.74 -12.56 -5.45
C PRO A 75 -2.04 -13.17 -6.83
N VAL A 76 -1.77 -12.42 -7.89
CA VAL A 76 -1.50 -12.93 -9.22
C VAL A 76 -0.30 -13.80 -8.90
N PRO A 77 -0.43 -15.13 -9.08
CA PRO A 77 0.73 -15.99 -9.00
C PRO A 77 1.81 -15.29 -9.81
N ALA A 78 3.03 -15.19 -9.29
CA ALA A 78 4.11 -14.37 -9.86
C ALA A 78 4.54 -14.77 -11.29
N LEU A 79 3.70 -15.52 -12.02
CA LEU A 79 3.90 -16.23 -13.26
C LEU A 79 2.72 -16.10 -14.23
N SER A 80 1.69 -15.29 -13.95
CA SER A 80 0.65 -15.05 -14.97
C SER A 80 1.12 -14.00 -15.97
N GLU A 81 1.48 -14.44 -17.17
CA GLU A 81 1.77 -13.56 -18.30
C GLU A 81 0.49 -12.83 -18.76
N PRO A 82 0.53 -11.50 -18.96
CA PRO A 82 -0.60 -10.78 -19.52
C PRO A 82 -0.75 -11.14 -21.01
N ALA A 83 -1.93 -11.64 -21.39
CA ALA A 83 -2.20 -12.15 -22.75
C ALA A 83 -1.95 -11.13 -23.88
N ASP A 84 -2.06 -9.82 -23.61
CA ASP A 84 -1.92 -8.74 -24.61
C ASP A 84 -0.99 -7.59 -24.16
N GLY A 85 -0.11 -7.85 -23.18
CA GLY A 85 0.81 -6.84 -22.63
C GLY A 85 2.21 -6.88 -23.26
N ARG A 86 2.93 -5.74 -23.24
CA ARG A 86 4.38 -5.75 -23.51
C ARG A 86 5.05 -6.56 -22.39
N VAL A 87 5.86 -7.55 -22.78
CA VAL A 87 6.63 -8.36 -21.82
C VAL A 87 7.60 -7.45 -21.08
N ASP A 88 7.44 -7.37 -19.76
CA ASP A 88 8.34 -6.66 -18.87
C ASP A 88 9.53 -7.58 -18.52
N LEU A 89 10.73 -7.17 -18.93
CA LEU A 89 11.96 -7.93 -18.75
C LEU A 89 12.83 -7.38 -17.60
N GLU A 90 12.35 -6.41 -16.82
CA GLU A 90 13.11 -5.86 -15.69
C GLU A 90 13.30 -6.91 -14.57
N LEU A 91 12.45 -7.94 -14.52
CA LEU A 91 12.52 -9.02 -13.56
C LEU A 91 12.64 -10.38 -14.28
N ASN A 92 13.85 -10.94 -14.29
CA ASN A 92 14.05 -12.34 -14.69
C ASN A 92 14.03 -13.21 -13.42
N HIS A 93 12.91 -13.90 -13.18
CA HIS A 93 12.82 -14.90 -12.12
C HIS A 93 12.71 -16.30 -12.76
N PRO A 94 13.79 -17.11 -12.78
CA PRO A 94 13.67 -18.49 -13.21
C PRO A 94 12.73 -19.22 -12.23
N VAL A 95 11.95 -20.18 -12.72
CA VAL A 95 11.17 -21.10 -11.89
C VAL A 95 11.58 -22.52 -12.23
N ALA A 96 12.48 -23.08 -11.42
CA ALA A 96 12.86 -24.47 -11.48
C ALA A 96 12.08 -25.30 -10.44
N PRO A 97 11.74 -26.58 -10.73
CA PRO A 97 11.21 -27.48 -9.73
C PRO A 97 12.13 -27.55 -8.51
N GLY A 98 11.58 -27.34 -7.31
CA GLY A 98 12.36 -27.39 -6.06
C GLY A 98 13.27 -26.18 -5.78
N GLN A 99 13.17 -25.10 -6.57
CA GLN A 99 14.02 -23.91 -6.47
C GLN A 99 14.12 -23.31 -5.06
N ALA A 100 13.01 -23.27 -4.31
CA ALA A 100 13.02 -22.75 -2.93
C ALA A 100 13.98 -23.55 -2.01
N GLY A 101 14.04 -24.88 -2.17
CA GLY A 101 14.95 -25.73 -1.41
C GLY A 101 16.41 -25.52 -1.80
N LEU A 102 16.69 -25.37 -3.10
CA LEU A 102 18.03 -25.10 -3.61
C LEU A 102 18.55 -23.73 -3.13
N LEU A 103 17.71 -22.70 -3.18
CA LEU A 103 18.04 -21.36 -2.69
C LEU A 103 18.27 -21.35 -1.18
N ALA A 104 17.40 -22.00 -0.41
CA ALA A 104 17.55 -22.09 1.04
C ALA A 104 18.87 -22.77 1.44
N ALA A 105 19.25 -23.85 0.75
CA ALA A 105 20.51 -24.54 1.00
C ALA A 105 21.73 -23.64 0.69
N GLY A 106 21.72 -22.91 -0.42
CA GLY A 106 22.81 -22.00 -0.80
C GLY A 106 22.93 -20.78 0.12
N LEU A 107 21.81 -20.15 0.48
CA LEU A 107 21.78 -18.95 1.33
C LEU A 107 22.05 -19.25 2.81
N GLY A 108 21.92 -20.50 3.25
CA GLY A 108 22.21 -20.92 4.62
C GLY A 108 23.63 -20.57 5.08
N GLY A 109 24.60 -20.48 4.17
CA GLY A 109 25.97 -20.05 4.47
C GLY A 109 26.09 -18.56 4.81
N LEU A 110 25.22 -17.71 4.28
CA LEU A 110 25.22 -16.25 4.49
C LEU A 110 24.54 -15.84 5.79
N LEU A 111 23.75 -16.73 6.39
CA LEU A 111 23.12 -16.51 7.69
C LEU A 111 24.10 -16.71 8.86
N ARG A 112 25.35 -17.08 8.56
CA ARG A 112 26.40 -17.20 9.56
C ARG A 112 26.89 -15.80 9.95
N PRO A 113 26.92 -15.47 11.25
CA PRO A 113 27.31 -14.14 11.73
C PRO A 113 28.77 -13.78 11.43
N ASP A 114 29.58 -14.77 11.09
CA ASP A 114 31.01 -14.71 10.75
C ASP A 114 31.31 -14.64 9.25
N ALA A 115 30.29 -14.57 8.39
CA ALA A 115 30.44 -14.60 6.92
C ALA A 115 30.58 -13.22 6.23
N LEU A 116 30.70 -12.12 6.99
CA LEU A 116 30.92 -10.75 6.49
C LEU A 116 32.16 -10.11 7.12
#